data_AF-A0A925LHQ8-F1
#
_entry.id   AF-A0A925LHQ8-F1
#
_cell.length_a   1.000
_cell.length_b   1.000
_cell.length_c   1.000
_cell.angle_alpha   90.00
_cell.angle_beta   90.00
_cell.angle_gamma   90.00
#
_symmetry.space_group_name_H-M   'P 1'
#
loop_
_entity.id
_entity.type
_entity.pdbx_description
1 polymer ?
#
loop_
_entity_poly.entity_id
_entity_poly.type
_entity_poly.pdbx_seq_one_letter_code
_entity_poly.pdbx_strand_id
1 'polypeptide(L)' 'GLVGDISIKMTIGSSTATFNNLPIQLDVPAQMIGGRTFVPVRFIADNLGKTVDWDGDNYIVKINSK' A
#
# COMPACT_ATOMS: atom_id res chain seq x y z
N GLY A 1 10.85 -20.87 -10.20
CA GLY A 1 11.61 -20.36 -9.04
C GLY A 1 10.61 -19.80 -8.07
N LEU A 2 10.77 -20.06 -6.77
CA LEU A 2 9.83 -19.68 -5.72
C LEU A 2 9.50 -18.17 -5.81
N VAL A 3 8.33 -17.82 -6.34
CA VAL A 3 7.74 -16.52 -6.05
C VAL A 3 7.24 -16.68 -4.62
N GLY A 4 8.10 -16.35 -3.65
CA GLY A 4 7.69 -16.37 -2.24
C GLY A 4 6.50 -15.44 -2.03
N ASP A 5 5.65 -15.79 -1.06
CA ASP A 5 4.50 -14.95 -0.70
C ASP A 5 4.97 -13.52 -0.36
N ILE A 6 4.37 -12.53 -1.01
CA ILE A 6 4.61 -11.13 -0.66
C ILE A 6 3.85 -10.84 0.64
N SER A 7 4.57 -10.45 1.69
CA SER A 7 3.99 -10.10 2.99
C SER A 7 4.18 -8.63 3.29
N ILE A 8 3.06 -7.92 3.46
CA ILE A 8 3.02 -6.54 3.92
C ILE A 8 2.34 -6.52 5.29
N LYS A 9 3.02 -5.99 6.31
CA LYS A 9 2.44 -5.76 7.64
C LYS A 9 2.44 -4.28 7.97
N MET A 10 1.29 -3.78 8.38
CA MET A 10 1.08 -2.39 8.77
C MET A 10 0.42 -2.35 10.14
N THR A 11 0.85 -1.41 10.98
CA THR A 11 0.20 -1.10 12.26
C THR A 11 -0.52 0.23 12.12
N ILE A 12 -1.77 0.30 12.54
CA ILE A 12 -2.57 1.53 12.48
C ILE A 12 -1.86 2.63 13.28
N GLY A 13 -1.72 3.81 12.68
CA GLY A 13 -1.01 4.96 13.26
C GLY A 13 0.52 4.90 13.18
N SER A 14 1.11 3.77 12.80
CA SER A 14 2.56 3.67 12.58
C SER A 14 2.93 4.21 11.21
N SER A 15 3.94 5.09 11.15
CA SER A 15 4.55 5.48 9.89
C SER A 15 5.50 4.39 9.35
N THR A 16 5.85 3.38 10.15
CA THR A 16 6.69 2.26 9.72
C THR A 16 5.86 1.01 9.48
N ALA A 17 6.07 0.37 8.33
CA ALA A 17 5.53 -0.91 7.92
C ALA A 17 6.67 -1.91 7.66
N THR A 18 6.33 -3.18 7.37
CA THR A 18 7.30 -4.16 6.89
C THR A 18 6.88 -4.76 5.56
N PHE A 19 7.80 -4.81 4.59
CA PHE A 19 7.69 -5.58 3.36
C PHE A 19 8.66 -6.76 3.42
N ASN A 20 8.14 -7.99 3.39
CA ASN A 20 8.95 -9.21 3.55
C ASN A 20 9.90 -9.15 4.77
N ASN A 21 9.37 -8.67 5.91
CA ASN A 21 10.07 -8.39 7.17
C ASN A 21 11.12 -7.27 7.15
N LEU A 22 11.32 -6.59 6.02
CA LEU A 22 12.17 -5.40 5.95
C LEU A 22 11.36 -4.14 6.28
N PRO A 23 11.85 -3.28 7.21
CA PRO A 23 11.16 -2.06 7.57
C PRO A 23 11.15 -1.06 6.41
N ILE A 24 10.04 -0.35 6.25
CA ILE A 24 9.84 0.66 5.23
C ILE A 24 8.99 1.81 5.80
N GLN A 25 9.34 3.04 5.43
CA GLN A 25 8.56 4.22 5.81
C GLN A 25 7.36 4.39 4.88
N LEU A 26 6.24 4.76 5.50
CA LEU A 26 5.00 5.15 4.85
C LEU A 26 4.93 6.68 4.85
N ASP A 27 4.64 7.28 3.69
CA ASP A 27 4.35 8.72 3.60
C ASP A 27 3.09 9.09 4.39
N VAL A 28 2.13 8.16 4.44
CA VAL A 28 0.89 8.29 5.20
C VAL A 28 0.65 6.99 5.97
N PRO A 29 0.53 7.04 7.31
CA PRO A 29 0.26 5.84 8.10
C PRO A 29 -1.11 5.24 7.75
N ALA A 30 -1.30 3.96 8.02
CA ALA A 30 -2.63 3.37 7.97
C ALA A 30 -3.52 3.99 9.06
N GLN A 31 -4.77 4.31 8.73
CA GLN A 31 -5.69 5.03 9.63
C GLN A 31 -7.01 4.28 9.74
N MET A 32 -7.66 4.39 10.90
CA MET A 32 -9.03 3.92 11.08
C MET A 32 -9.98 5.11 11.02
N ILE A 33 -10.89 5.13 10.05
CA ILE A 33 -11.87 6.20 9.86
C ILE A 33 -13.24 5.55 9.71
N GLY A 34 -14.18 5.91 10.60
CA GLY A 34 -15.56 5.39 10.55
C GLY A 34 -15.65 3.86 10.60
N GLY A 35 -14.78 3.20 11.37
CA GLY A 35 -14.73 1.74 11.48
C GLY A 35 -14.10 1.02 10.28
N ARG A 36 -13.54 1.75 9.32
CA ARG A 36 -12.80 1.19 8.17
C ARG A 36 -11.33 1.52 8.29
N THR A 37 -10.48 0.57 7.91
CA THR A 37 -9.04 0.81 7.79
C THR A 37 -8.71 1.35 6.41
N PHE A 38 -8.13 2.54 6.37
CA PHE A 38 -7.58 3.18 5.18
C PHE A 38 -6.07 2.94 5.14
N VAL A 39 -5.59 2.51 3.98
CA VAL A 39 -4.19 2.16 3.75
C VAL A 39 -3.61 2.96 2.58
N PRO A 40 -2.31 3.29 2.60
CA PRO A 40 -1.66 4.01 1.50
C PRO A 40 -1.57 3.11 0.25
N VAL A 41 -2.46 3.33 -0.72
CA VAL A 41 -2.55 2.49 -1.93
C VAL A 41 -1.28 2.51 -2.78
N ARG A 42 -0.61 3.67 -2.89
CA ARG A 42 0.64 3.82 -3.64
C ARG A 42 1.74 2.91 -3.09
N PHE A 43 1.91 2.92 -1.77
CA PHE A 43 2.87 2.05 -1.08
C PHE A 43 2.65 0.57 -1.41
N ILE A 44 1.39 0.11 -1.39
CA ILE A 44 1.07 -1.29 -1.68
C ILE A 44 1.40 -1.61 -3.15
N ALA A 45 0.97 -0.75 -4.07
CA ALA A 45 1.19 -0.97 -5.50
C ALA A 45 2.68 -1.00 -5.87
N ASP A 46 3.49 -0.05 -5.37
CA ASP A 46 4.92 0.02 -5.67
C ASP A 46 5.65 -1.25 -5.23
N ASN A 47 5.35 -1.74 -4.02
CA ASN A 47 5.94 -2.97 -3.47
C ASN A 47 5.47 -4.25 -4.18
N LEU A 48 4.34 -4.19 -4.89
CA LEU A 48 3.85 -5.27 -5.75
C LEU A 48 4.31 -5.13 -7.21
N GLY A 49 5.19 -4.17 -7.51
CA GLY A 49 5.64 -3.91 -8.88
C GLY A 49 4.54 -3.37 -9.80
N LYS A 50 3.51 -2.74 -9.24
CA LYS A 50 2.40 -2.11 -9.94
C LYS A 50 2.58 -0.59 -9.96
N THR A 51 1.86 0.08 -10.85
CA THR A 51 1.78 1.54 -10.87
C THR A 51 0.37 1.98 -10.51
N VAL A 52 0.26 3.17 -9.91
CA VAL A 52 -1.02 3.78 -9.52
C VAL A 52 -1.22 5.05 -10.33
N ASP A 53 -2.30 5.08 -11.10
CA ASP A 53 -2.78 6.27 -11.81
C ASP A 53 -4.08 6.75 -11.18
N TRP A 54 -4.16 8.06 -10.96
CA TRP A 54 -5.36 8.70 -10.42
C TRP A 54 -6.17 9.34 -11.55
N ASP A 55 -7.43 8.93 -11.68
CA ASP A 55 -8.42 9.54 -12.56
C ASP A 55 -9.32 10.43 -11.69
N GLY A 56 -8.97 11.71 -11.62
CA GLY A 56 -9.62 12.67 -10.73
C GLY A 56 -11.05 13.03 -11.13
N ASP A 57 -11.37 12.94 -12.42
CA ASP A 57 -12.69 13.28 -12.93
C ASP A 57 -13.74 12.24 -12.50
N ASN A 58 -13.34 10.98 -12.45
CA ASN A 58 -14.21 9.86 -12.08
C ASN A 58 -13.98 9.35 -10.65
N TYR A 59 -13.01 9.93 -9.92
CA TYR A 59 -12.55 9.47 -8.61
C TYR A 59 -12.11 8.00 -8.61
N ILE A 60 -11.40 7.57 -9.66
CA ILE A 60 -10.94 6.18 -9.84
C ILE A 60 -9.45 6.08 -9.58
N VAL A 61 -9.06 5.11 -8.75
CA VAL A 61 -7.67 4.65 -8.64
C VAL A 61 -7.47 3.49 -9.61
N LYS A 62 -6.61 3.68 -10.62
CA LYS A 62 -6.23 2.63 -11.58
C LYS A 62 -4.92 2.00 -11.13
N ILE A 63 -4.91 0.67 -11.00
CA ILE A 63 -3.70 -0.10 -10.68
C ILE A 63 -3.29 -0.86 -11.93
N ASN A 64 -2.16 -0.49 -12.49
CA ASN A 64 -1.65 -1.05 -13.73
C ASN A 64 -0.48 -2.00 -13.45
N SER A 65 -0.37 -3.05 -14.27
CA SER A 65 0.86 -3.84 -14.32
C SER A 65 1.92 -3.02 -15.05
N LYS A 66 3.16 -3.04 -14.55
CA LYS A 66 4.31 -2.63 -15.38
C LYS A 66 4.45 -3.52 -16.60
#